data_AF-T1DHL0-F1
#
_entry.id   AF-T1DHL0-F1
#
_cell.length_a   1.000
_cell.length_b   1.000
_cell.length_c   1.000
_cell.angle_alpha   90.00
_cell.angle_beta   90.00
_cell.angle_gamma   90.00
#
_symmetry.space_group_name_H-M   'P 1'
#
loop_
_entity.id
_entity.type
_entity.pdbx_description
1 polymer ?
#
loop_
_entity_poly.entity_id
_entity_poly.type
_entity_poly.pdbx_seq_one_letter_code
_entity_poly.pdbx_strand_id
1 'polypeptide(L)'
;MEYEYMLMRNEKETQNRYCGGRVWCVQDICGIICAVLTWGLILYAEFVVTMVILVPNPYKAYRYINFVIFNTASFLAFASHVRTMLSDPGAVPKGNATKEMIQLLGYQEGQVFFKCPKCCSIKPERAHHCSVCQRCIRKMDHHCPWINNCVGENNQKFFVLFTFYIAFISIHAIFLAVNQFCLCIKSEWRECSNYSPRRR
;
A
#
# COMPACT_ATOMS: atom_id res chain seq x y z
N MET A 1 39.35 -9.11 -13.67
CA MET A 1 38.06 -9.40 -14.35
C MET A 1 36.97 -9.85 -13.38
N GLU A 2 37.07 -10.99 -12.69
CA GLU A 2 36.03 -11.43 -11.74
C GLU A 2 35.81 -10.46 -10.55
N TYR A 3 36.88 -9.84 -10.05
CA TYR A 3 36.80 -8.89 -8.92
C TYR A 3 36.07 -7.58 -9.31
N GLU A 4 36.32 -7.06 -10.51
CA GLU A 4 35.57 -5.93 -11.07
C GLU A 4 34.11 -6.31 -11.37
N TYR A 5 33.87 -7.54 -11.84
CA TYR A 5 32.51 -8.03 -12.10
C TYR A 5 31.70 -8.19 -10.79
N MET A 6 32.35 -8.65 -9.72
CA MET A 6 31.77 -8.73 -8.37
C MET A 6 31.55 -7.36 -7.75
N LEU A 7 32.47 -6.41 -7.93
CA LEU A 7 32.29 -5.01 -7.48
C LEU A 7 31.13 -4.32 -8.21
N MET A 8 31.04 -4.48 -9.54
CA MET A 8 29.92 -3.98 -10.35
C MET A 8 28.58 -4.64 -9.99
N ARG A 9 28.59 -5.91 -9.58
CA ARG A 9 27.40 -6.63 -9.09
C ARG A 9 26.98 -6.14 -7.70
N ASN A 10 27.93 -5.91 -6.79
CA ASN A 10 27.68 -5.33 -5.47
C ASN A 10 27.19 -3.86 -5.56
N GLU A 11 27.69 -3.07 -6.50
CA GLU A 11 27.15 -1.71 -6.79
C GLU A 11 25.73 -1.76 -7.40
N LYS A 12 25.42 -2.76 -8.23
CA LYS A 12 24.07 -2.99 -8.77
C LYS A 12 23.07 -3.46 -7.69
N GLU A 13 23.51 -4.30 -6.75
CA GLU A 13 22.70 -4.76 -5.61
C GLU A 13 22.45 -3.64 -4.59
N THR A 14 23.46 -2.84 -4.26
CA THR A 14 23.32 -1.64 -3.40
C THR A 14 22.46 -0.53 -4.04
N GLN A 15 22.33 -0.51 -5.37
CA GLN A 15 21.43 0.42 -6.06
C GLN A 15 19.95 0.00 -6.01
N ASN A 16 19.62 -1.28 -5.80
CA ASN A 16 18.24 -1.70 -5.58
C ASN A 16 17.89 -1.34 -4.14
N ARG A 17 16.86 -0.52 -3.92
CA ARG A 17 16.51 0.03 -2.59
C ARG A 17 15.92 -1.06 -1.67
N TYR A 18 16.75 -2.00 -1.26
CA TYR A 18 16.43 -3.03 -0.28
C TYR A 18 16.97 -2.58 1.08
N CYS A 19 16.07 -2.34 2.05
CA CYS A 19 16.45 -2.19 3.45
C CYS A 19 17.11 -3.50 3.94
N GLY A 20 18.36 -3.42 4.37
CA GLY A 20 19.13 -4.57 4.86
C GLY A 20 19.25 -5.72 3.85
N GLY A 21 19.13 -5.44 2.55
CA GLY A 21 19.21 -6.45 1.49
C GLY A 21 18.02 -7.41 1.40
N ARG A 22 16.95 -7.22 2.17
CA ARG A 22 15.83 -8.18 2.27
C ARG A 22 14.46 -7.62 1.86
N VAL A 23 14.22 -6.32 2.02
CA VAL A 23 12.86 -5.74 1.87
C VAL A 23 12.89 -4.46 1.05
N TRP A 24 12.00 -4.31 0.07
CA TRP A 24 11.90 -3.09 -0.73
C TRP A 24 11.37 -1.93 0.11
N CYS A 25 12.05 -0.78 0.12
CA CYS A 25 11.61 0.39 0.86
C CYS A 25 12.05 1.69 0.18
N VAL A 26 11.13 2.66 0.12
CA VAL A 26 11.38 3.99 -0.44
C VAL A 26 11.63 4.99 0.69
N GLN A 27 12.77 5.68 0.65
CA GLN A 27 13.10 6.77 1.58
C GLN A 27 12.42 8.08 1.15
N ASP A 28 11.09 8.10 1.18
CA ASP A 28 10.26 9.28 0.94
C ASP A 28 9.65 9.71 2.28
N ILE A 29 10.12 10.82 2.86
CA ILE A 29 9.67 11.30 4.18
C ILE A 29 8.16 11.56 4.18
N CYS A 30 7.66 12.18 3.10
CA CYS A 30 6.23 12.44 2.95
C CYS A 30 5.45 11.12 2.89
N GLY A 31 5.96 10.15 2.12
CA GLY A 31 5.40 8.81 2.03
C GLY A 31 5.37 8.08 3.38
N ILE A 32 6.44 8.14 4.17
CA ILE A 32 6.51 7.53 5.51
C ILE A 32 5.45 8.15 6.43
N ILE A 33 5.32 9.48 6.43
CA ILE A 33 4.28 10.16 7.23
C ILE A 33 2.89 9.71 6.79
N CYS A 34 2.59 9.70 5.49
CA CYS A 34 1.30 9.25 4.97
C CYS A 34 1.01 7.77 5.31
N ALA A 35 2.02 6.89 5.28
CA ALA A 35 1.87 5.48 5.66
C ALA A 35 1.54 5.34 7.17
N VAL A 36 2.25 6.07 8.04
CA VAL A 36 1.96 6.08 9.49
C VAL A 36 0.57 6.64 9.78
N LEU A 37 0.17 7.72 9.09
CA LEU A 37 -1.19 8.26 9.18
C LEU A 37 -2.23 7.23 8.74
N THR A 38 -1.98 6.48 7.67
CA THR A 38 -2.87 5.39 7.23
C THR A 38 -3.08 4.35 8.33
N TRP A 39 -2.01 3.92 9.00
CA TRP A 39 -2.10 2.98 10.11
C TRP A 39 -2.87 3.56 11.30
N GLY A 40 -2.60 4.83 11.63
CA GLY A 40 -3.33 5.56 12.68
C GLY A 40 -4.83 5.63 12.39
N LEU A 41 -5.23 5.90 11.14
CA LEU A 41 -6.64 5.94 10.73
C LEU A 41 -7.33 4.57 10.83
N ILE A 42 -6.65 3.49 10.43
CA ILE A 42 -7.20 2.13 10.55
C ILE A 42 -7.41 1.77 12.02
N LEU A 43 -6.41 2.01 12.89
CA LEU A 43 -6.51 1.75 14.33
C LEU A 43 -7.58 2.62 15.00
N TYR A 44 -7.69 3.88 14.60
CA TYR A 44 -8.74 4.77 15.10
C TYR A 44 -10.14 4.29 14.70
N ALA A 45 -10.33 3.86 13.45
CA ALA A 45 -11.60 3.30 13.00
C ALA A 45 -11.96 2.02 13.77
N GLU A 46 -10.99 1.13 14.01
CA GLU A 46 -11.15 -0.07 14.84
C GLU A 46 -11.58 0.27 16.27
N PHE A 47 -10.93 1.26 16.89
CA PHE A 47 -11.30 1.75 18.22
C PHE A 47 -12.74 2.28 18.24
N VAL A 48 -13.10 3.17 17.31
CA VAL A 48 -14.44 3.78 17.27
C VAL A 48 -15.52 2.73 17.02
N VAL A 49 -15.34 1.88 16.01
CA VAL A 49 -16.34 0.86 15.68
C VAL A 49 -16.50 -0.13 16.83
N THR A 50 -15.41 -0.58 17.45
CA THR A 50 -15.49 -1.54 18.54
C THR A 50 -16.04 -0.91 19.81
N MET A 51 -15.40 0.14 20.32
CA MET A 51 -15.68 0.67 21.66
C MET A 51 -16.87 1.62 21.72
N VAL A 52 -17.11 2.40 20.66
CA VAL A 52 -18.16 3.43 20.64
C VAL A 52 -19.45 2.91 20.01
N ILE A 53 -19.35 2.03 19.00
CA ILE A 53 -20.54 1.57 18.25
C ILE A 53 -20.98 0.16 18.70
N LEU A 54 -20.07 -0.81 18.72
CA LEU A 54 -20.43 -2.22 18.93
C LEU A 54 -20.58 -2.59 20.42
N VAL A 55 -19.67 -2.16 21.30
CA VAL A 55 -19.71 -2.49 22.74
C VAL A 55 -21.01 -2.05 23.43
N PRO A 56 -21.53 -0.81 23.21
CA PRO A 56 -22.78 -0.36 23.82
C PRO A 56 -24.03 -1.01 23.22
N ASN A 57 -23.90 -1.71 22.09
CA ASN A 57 -25.04 -2.32 21.44
C ASN A 57 -25.57 -3.51 22.29
N PRO A 58 -26.87 -3.51 22.67
CA PRO A 58 -27.42 -4.54 23.56
C PRO A 58 -27.54 -5.92 22.89
N TYR A 59 -27.56 -5.98 21.55
CA TYR A 59 -27.76 -7.21 20.80
C TYR A 59 -26.43 -7.99 20.64
N LYS A 60 -26.19 -8.94 21.54
CA LYS A 60 -24.93 -9.71 21.62
C LYS A 60 -24.51 -10.38 20.30
N ALA A 61 -25.45 -11.02 19.60
CA ALA A 61 -25.17 -11.70 18.33
C ALA A 61 -24.76 -10.71 17.24
N TYR A 62 -25.51 -9.61 17.09
CA TYR A 62 -25.18 -8.53 16.16
C TYR A 62 -23.80 -7.94 16.44
N ARG A 63 -23.50 -7.67 17.72
CA ARG A 63 -22.19 -7.19 18.16
C ARG A 63 -21.07 -8.14 17.75
N TYR A 64 -21.19 -9.42 18.09
CA TYR A 64 -20.15 -10.42 17.83
C TYR A 64 -19.90 -10.61 16.33
N ILE A 65 -20.96 -10.75 15.53
CA ILE A 65 -20.86 -10.93 14.07
C ILE A 65 -20.17 -9.73 13.42
N ASN A 66 -20.62 -8.50 13.71
CA ASN A 66 -20.03 -7.30 13.13
C ASN A 66 -18.60 -7.05 13.63
N PHE A 67 -18.30 -7.40 14.89
CA PHE A 67 -16.95 -7.35 15.43
C PHE A 67 -16.00 -8.24 14.62
N VAL A 68 -16.37 -9.52 14.42
CA VAL A 68 -15.54 -10.47 13.65
C VAL A 68 -15.35 -9.99 12.21
N ILE A 69 -16.41 -9.55 11.53
CA ILE A 69 -16.34 -9.07 10.15
C ILE A 69 -15.42 -7.85 10.05
N PHE A 70 -15.64 -6.84 10.90
CA PHE A 70 -14.90 -5.58 10.83
C PHE A 70 -13.42 -5.78 11.15
N ASN A 71 -13.10 -6.52 12.22
CA ASN A 71 -11.71 -6.76 12.63
C ASN A 71 -10.96 -7.60 11.58
N THR A 72 -11.62 -8.60 11.00
CA THR A 72 -11.02 -9.41 9.93
C THR A 72 -10.71 -8.55 8.70
N ALA A 73 -11.68 -7.72 8.26
CA ALA A 73 -11.48 -6.84 7.11
C ALA A 73 -10.41 -5.76 7.39
N SER A 74 -10.37 -5.19 8.59
CA SER A 74 -9.33 -4.24 9.01
C SER A 74 -7.93 -4.87 9.04
N PHE A 75 -7.81 -6.10 9.55
CA PHE A 75 -6.55 -6.84 9.49
C PHE A 75 -6.11 -7.09 8.04
N LEU A 76 -7.04 -7.50 7.16
CA LEU A 76 -6.75 -7.70 5.74
C LEU A 76 -6.38 -6.40 5.02
N ALA A 77 -7.00 -5.26 5.38
CA ALA A 77 -6.63 -3.95 4.89
C ALA A 77 -5.20 -3.59 5.29
N PHE A 78 -4.87 -3.73 6.57
CA PHE A 78 -3.52 -3.47 7.10
C PHE A 78 -2.47 -4.39 6.46
N ALA A 79 -2.73 -5.69 6.39
CA ALA A 79 -1.82 -6.65 5.77
C ALA A 79 -1.61 -6.36 4.28
N SER A 80 -2.66 -6.02 3.54
CA SER A 80 -2.57 -5.65 2.12
C SER A 80 -1.79 -4.34 1.94
N HIS A 81 -1.97 -3.36 2.81
CA HIS A 81 -1.20 -2.11 2.82
C HIS A 81 0.29 -2.37 3.03
N VAL A 82 0.65 -3.10 4.08
CA VAL A 82 2.04 -3.47 4.39
C VAL A 82 2.68 -4.22 3.23
N ARG A 83 1.96 -5.17 2.62
CA ARG A 83 2.45 -5.89 1.44
C ARG A 83 2.66 -4.96 0.25
N THR A 84 1.78 -4.00 0.01
CA THR A 84 1.93 -3.05 -1.09
C THR A 84 3.15 -2.14 -0.87
N MET A 85 3.35 -1.67 0.36
CA MET A 85 4.45 -0.81 0.76
C MET A 85 5.82 -1.50 0.63
N LEU A 86 5.92 -2.75 1.09
CA LEU A 86 7.19 -3.46 1.22
C LEU A 86 7.55 -4.37 0.04
N SER A 87 6.66 -4.49 -0.96
CA SER A 87 6.94 -5.26 -2.18
C SER A 87 7.64 -4.41 -3.23
N ASP A 88 8.60 -5.01 -3.92
CA ASP A 88 9.15 -4.43 -5.15
C ASP A 88 8.02 -4.24 -6.17
N PRO A 89 7.73 -3.01 -6.64
CA PRO A 89 6.64 -2.73 -7.58
C PRO A 89 6.92 -3.24 -9.00
N GLY A 90 8.10 -3.79 -9.27
CA GLY A 90 8.56 -4.20 -10.59
C GLY A 90 9.68 -3.30 -11.11
N ALA A 91 10.63 -2.96 -10.25
CA ALA A 91 11.77 -2.12 -10.57
C ALA A 91 12.63 -2.73 -11.69
N VAL A 92 12.95 -1.92 -12.69
CA VAL A 92 13.85 -2.29 -13.79
C VAL A 92 15.30 -2.16 -13.29
N PRO A 93 16.17 -3.15 -13.57
CA PRO A 93 17.59 -3.06 -13.28
C PRO A 93 18.25 -1.84 -13.94
N LYS A 94 19.08 -1.12 -13.17
CA LYS A 94 19.89 -0.01 -13.70
C LYS A 94 21.06 -0.55 -14.54
N GLY A 95 21.51 0.25 -15.50
CA GLY A 95 22.69 -0.08 -16.31
C GLY A 95 22.51 -1.31 -17.20
N ASN A 96 21.28 -1.75 -17.48
CA ASN A 96 21.01 -2.89 -18.35
C ASN A 96 21.01 -2.51 -19.85
N ALA A 97 21.34 -1.26 -20.20
CA ALA A 97 21.43 -0.80 -21.59
C ALA A 97 22.80 -1.06 -22.24
N THR A 98 23.35 -2.26 -22.05
CA THR A 98 24.58 -2.69 -22.73
C THR A 98 24.25 -3.33 -24.09
N LYS A 99 25.21 -3.35 -25.03
CA LYS A 99 25.00 -3.94 -26.36
C LYS A 99 24.65 -5.43 -26.26
N GLU A 100 25.28 -6.15 -25.33
CA GLU A 100 25.01 -7.56 -25.10
C GLU A 100 23.58 -7.79 -24.60
N MET A 101 23.10 -6.96 -23.67
CA MET A 101 21.74 -7.09 -23.14
C MET A 101 20.67 -6.77 -24.19
N ILE A 102 20.94 -5.81 -25.09
CA ILE A 102 20.07 -5.50 -26.23
C ILE A 102 19.95 -6.72 -27.15
N GLN A 103 21.07 -7.37 -27.46
CA GLN A 103 21.09 -8.57 -28.31
C GLN A 103 20.41 -9.77 -27.62
N LEU A 104 20.63 -9.96 -26.32
CA LEU A 104 19.99 -11.00 -25.50
C LEU A 104 18.47 -10.83 -25.42
N LEU A 105 17.96 -9.61 -25.43
CA LEU A 105 16.53 -9.32 -25.43
C LEU A 105 15.87 -9.58 -26.80
N GLY A 106 16.64 -9.98 -27.82
CA GLY A 106 16.13 -10.36 -29.13
C GLY A 106 15.68 -9.18 -29.99
N TYR A 107 16.13 -7.96 -29.66
CA TYR A 107 15.86 -6.79 -30.49
C TYR A 107 16.48 -6.99 -31.88
N GLN A 108 15.65 -6.90 -32.93
CA GLN A 108 16.11 -6.97 -34.32
C GLN A 108 16.95 -5.73 -34.66
N GLU A 109 17.89 -5.85 -35.59
CA GLU A 109 18.62 -4.70 -36.11
C GLU A 109 17.64 -3.67 -36.69
N GLY A 110 17.74 -2.42 -36.23
CA GLY A 110 16.81 -1.34 -36.61
C GLY A 110 15.55 -1.23 -35.75
N GLN A 111 15.30 -2.14 -34.80
CA GLN A 111 14.16 -2.03 -33.90
C GLN A 111 14.34 -0.86 -32.92
N VAL A 112 13.35 0.04 -32.86
CA VAL A 112 13.36 1.18 -31.94
C VAL A 112 13.00 0.71 -30.52
N PHE A 113 13.84 1.07 -29.56
CA PHE A 113 13.57 0.83 -28.14
C PHE A 113 13.88 2.08 -27.32
N PHE A 114 13.14 2.25 -26.22
CA PHE A 114 13.30 3.41 -25.37
C PHE A 114 14.34 3.14 -24.28
N LYS A 115 15.13 4.17 -23.95
CA LYS A 115 16.08 4.15 -22.84
C LYS A 115 15.70 5.18 -21.81
N CYS A 116 15.95 4.89 -20.54
CA CYS A 116 15.90 5.88 -19.48
C CYS A 116 17.29 6.49 -19.28
N PRO A 117 17.49 7.80 -19.51
CA PRO A 117 18.79 8.43 -19.32
C PRO A 117 19.22 8.45 -17.85
N LYS A 118 18.26 8.55 -16.91
CA LYS A 118 18.53 8.59 -15.47
C LYS A 118 18.94 7.22 -14.88
N CYS A 119 18.43 6.13 -15.45
CA CYS A 119 18.73 4.78 -14.97
C CYS A 119 19.75 4.05 -15.84
N CYS A 120 20.16 4.63 -16.97
CA CYS A 120 20.95 3.98 -18.01
C CYS A 120 20.40 2.59 -18.36
N SER A 121 19.07 2.49 -18.45
CA SER A 121 18.36 1.22 -18.61
C SER A 121 17.48 1.21 -19.85
N ILE A 122 17.36 0.06 -20.51
CA ILE A 122 16.32 -0.19 -21.51
C ILE A 122 14.98 -0.12 -20.78
N LYS A 123 14.05 0.63 -21.34
CA LYS A 123 12.71 0.85 -20.79
C LYS A 123 11.78 -0.19 -21.42
N PRO A 124 11.34 -1.20 -20.66
CA PRO A 124 10.33 -2.15 -21.15
C PRO A 124 9.04 -1.42 -21.52
N GLU A 125 8.20 -2.07 -22.30
CA GLU A 125 6.89 -1.53 -22.67
C GLU A 125 6.11 -1.13 -21.41
N ARG A 126 5.47 0.05 -21.44
CA ARG A 126 4.69 0.62 -20.33
C ARG A 126 5.47 0.83 -19.02
N ALA A 127 6.80 0.72 -19.01
CA ALA A 127 7.57 1.13 -17.85
C ALA A 127 7.59 2.66 -17.76
N HIS A 128 7.72 3.26 -16.57
CA HIS A 128 7.95 4.71 -16.43
C HIS A 128 8.97 4.98 -15.34
N HIS A 129 9.74 6.07 -15.47
CA HIS A 129 10.71 6.47 -14.46
C HIS A 129 10.01 7.28 -13.37
N CYS A 130 10.05 6.80 -12.13
CA CYS A 130 9.61 7.55 -10.97
C CYS A 130 10.78 8.32 -10.35
N SER A 131 10.66 9.64 -10.28
CA SER A 131 11.67 10.52 -9.66
C SER A 131 11.76 10.35 -8.14
N VAL A 132 10.71 9.86 -7.47
CA VAL A 132 10.75 9.63 -6.01
C VAL A 132 11.48 8.32 -5.71
N CYS A 133 11.11 7.24 -6.40
CA CYS A 133 11.76 5.94 -6.27
C CYS A 133 13.14 5.87 -6.94
N GLN A 134 13.48 6.83 -7.82
CA GLN A 134 14.72 6.88 -8.62
C GLN A 134 14.97 5.59 -9.43
N ARG A 135 13.88 5.05 -9.97
CA ARG A 135 13.83 3.78 -10.69
C ARG A 135 12.77 3.81 -11.79
N CYS A 136 13.03 3.09 -12.88
CA CYS A 136 12.00 2.70 -13.81
C CYS A 136 11.18 1.56 -13.21
N ILE A 137 9.85 1.66 -13.23
CA ILE A 137 8.92 0.67 -12.72
C ILE A 137 8.14 0.08 -13.91
N ARG A 138 8.05 -1.24 -14.01
CA ARG A 138 7.27 -1.94 -15.05
C ARG A 138 5.77 -1.76 -14.83
N LYS A 139 5.03 -1.52 -15.92
CA LYS A 139 3.59 -1.18 -15.89
C LYS A 139 3.26 -0.20 -14.77
N MET A 140 4.08 0.85 -14.65
CA MET A 140 3.90 1.85 -13.61
C MET A 140 2.53 2.49 -13.74
N ASP A 141 1.76 2.47 -12.66
CA ASP A 141 0.53 3.21 -12.56
C ASP A 141 0.82 4.60 -11.98
N HIS A 142 1.23 4.67 -10.71
CA HIS A 142 1.60 5.92 -10.06
C HIS A 142 2.54 5.72 -8.86
N HIS A 143 3.15 6.81 -8.37
CA HIS A 143 3.75 6.85 -7.04
C HIS A 143 2.71 7.29 -6.03
N CYS A 144 2.50 6.50 -4.99
CA CYS A 144 1.47 6.78 -3.99
C CYS A 144 2.11 7.04 -2.62
N PRO A 145 2.02 8.28 -2.10
CA PRO A 145 2.56 8.60 -0.77
C PRO A 145 1.91 7.76 0.33
N TRP A 146 0.62 7.44 0.23
CA TRP A 146 -0.12 6.69 1.24
C TRP A 146 0.36 5.26 1.47
N ILE A 147 1.04 4.65 0.50
CA ILE A 147 1.70 3.34 0.64
C ILE A 147 3.22 3.47 0.65
N ASN A 148 3.77 4.69 0.66
CA ASN A 148 5.21 4.98 0.54
C ASN A 148 5.92 4.17 -0.57
N ASN A 149 5.26 3.97 -1.72
CA ASN A 149 5.80 3.15 -2.80
C ASN A 149 5.13 3.48 -4.14
N CYS A 150 5.75 3.03 -5.24
CA CYS A 150 5.07 2.98 -6.52
C CYS A 150 4.07 1.82 -6.57
N VAL A 151 3.00 2.00 -7.33
CA VAL A 151 2.11 0.94 -7.78
C VAL A 151 2.55 0.53 -9.17
N GLY A 152 2.92 -0.74 -9.32
CA GLY A 152 3.38 -1.32 -10.58
C GLY A 152 3.03 -2.79 -10.68
N GLU A 153 3.55 -3.44 -11.72
CA GLU A 153 3.19 -4.82 -12.09
C GLU A 153 3.18 -5.82 -10.92
N ASN A 154 4.17 -5.76 -10.03
CA ASN A 154 4.37 -6.78 -9.01
C ASN A 154 3.57 -6.55 -7.71
N ASN A 155 3.08 -5.33 -7.46
CA ASN A 155 2.35 -5.01 -6.23
C ASN A 155 0.93 -4.46 -6.46
N GLN A 156 0.52 -4.25 -7.72
CA GLN A 156 -0.82 -3.75 -8.07
C GLN A 156 -1.95 -4.56 -7.45
N LYS A 157 -1.84 -5.90 -7.40
CA LYS A 157 -2.85 -6.75 -6.75
C LYS A 157 -3.05 -6.39 -5.27
N PHE A 158 -1.97 -6.16 -4.53
CA PHE A 158 -2.05 -5.81 -3.12
C PHE A 158 -2.65 -4.42 -2.93
N PHE A 159 -2.32 -3.48 -3.82
CA PHE A 159 -2.90 -2.14 -3.81
C PHE A 159 -4.43 -2.20 -4.01
N VAL A 160 -4.91 -2.98 -4.98
CA VAL A 160 -6.35 -3.16 -5.24
C VAL A 160 -7.05 -3.83 -4.06
N LEU A 161 -6.43 -4.83 -3.43
CA LEU A 161 -6.98 -5.46 -2.22
C LEU A 161 -7.04 -4.47 -1.05
N PHE A 162 -5.99 -3.68 -0.85
CA PHE A 162 -5.96 -2.64 0.17
C PHE A 162 -7.11 -1.64 -0.02
N THR A 163 -7.27 -1.07 -1.23
CA THR A 163 -8.34 -0.10 -1.49
C THR A 163 -9.73 -0.73 -1.37
N PHE A 164 -9.89 -1.98 -1.80
CA PHE A 164 -11.13 -2.75 -1.61
C PHE A 164 -11.50 -2.91 -0.13
N TYR A 165 -10.56 -3.37 0.71
CA TYR A 165 -10.84 -3.55 2.13
C TYR A 165 -11.09 -2.23 2.84
N ILE A 166 -10.38 -1.15 2.49
CA ILE A 166 -10.66 0.20 3.02
C ILE A 166 -12.08 0.66 2.65
N ALA A 167 -12.48 0.48 1.39
CA ALA A 167 -13.84 0.82 0.96
C ALA A 167 -14.89 0.00 1.71
N PHE A 168 -14.65 -1.31 1.84
CA PHE A 168 -15.53 -2.23 2.57
C PHE A 168 -15.70 -1.82 4.04
N ILE A 169 -14.61 -1.62 4.79
CA ILE A 169 -14.70 -1.21 6.20
C ILE A 169 -15.32 0.17 6.35
N SER A 170 -15.12 1.09 5.39
CA SER A 170 -15.72 2.42 5.44
C SER A 170 -17.23 2.37 5.27
N ILE A 171 -17.72 1.62 4.27
CA ILE A 171 -19.16 1.40 4.05
C ILE A 171 -19.77 0.68 5.25
N HIS A 172 -19.09 -0.35 5.78
CA HIS A 172 -19.55 -1.08 6.95
C HIS A 172 -19.63 -0.19 8.18
N ALA A 173 -18.61 0.64 8.45
CA ALA A 173 -18.62 1.60 9.55
C ALA A 173 -19.76 2.62 9.44
N ILE A 174 -20.03 3.15 8.24
CA ILE A 174 -21.17 4.05 8.00
C ILE A 174 -22.49 3.34 8.30
N PHE A 175 -22.67 2.12 7.78
CA PHE A 175 -23.86 1.32 8.07
C PHE A 175 -24.04 1.11 9.59
N LEU A 176 -22.98 0.70 10.30
CA LEU A 176 -23.03 0.49 11.75
C LEU A 176 -23.36 1.78 12.50
N ALA A 177 -22.75 2.90 12.11
CA ALA A 177 -22.99 4.20 12.72
C ALA A 177 -24.44 4.67 12.53
N VAL A 178 -25.00 4.53 11.32
CA VAL A 178 -26.41 4.88 11.05
C VAL A 178 -27.36 3.99 11.85
N ASN A 179 -27.11 2.67 11.89
CA ASN A 179 -27.93 1.76 12.69
C ASN A 179 -27.89 2.12 14.18
N GLN A 180 -26.70 2.39 14.72
CA GLN A 180 -26.56 2.79 16.13
C GLN A 180 -27.26 4.11 16.41
N PHE A 181 -27.13 5.10 15.52
CA PHE A 181 -27.84 6.37 15.63
C PHE A 181 -29.37 6.18 15.62
N CYS A 182 -29.91 5.37 14.71
CA CYS A 182 -31.33 5.06 14.66
C CYS A 182 -31.83 4.31 15.90
N LEU A 183 -31.03 3.39 16.46
CA LEU A 183 -31.34 2.71 17.71
C LEU A 183 -31.38 3.71 18.87
N CYS A 184 -30.37 4.57 18.99
CA CYS A 184 -30.30 5.59 20.04
C CYS A 184 -31.41 6.64 19.96
N ILE A 185 -31.94 6.93 18.77
CA ILE A 185 -33.13 7.77 18.61
C ILE A 185 -34.38 7.11 19.16
N LYS A 186 -34.52 5.80 18.92
CA LYS A 186 -35.70 5.05 19.34
C LYS A 186 -35.68 4.73 20.84
N SER A 187 -34.49 4.59 21.43
CA SER A 187 -34.30 4.45 22.88
C SER A 187 -34.09 5.81 23.56
N GLU A 188 -34.05 5.86 24.89
CA GLU A 188 -33.58 7.06 25.57
C GLU A 188 -32.08 7.26 25.28
N TRP A 189 -31.75 8.33 24.55
CA TRP A 189 -30.39 8.71 24.14
C TRP A 189 -29.34 8.73 25.27
N ARG A 190 -29.78 8.78 26.53
CA ARG A 190 -28.95 8.88 27.73
C ARG A 190 -28.16 7.60 28.06
N GLU A 191 -28.56 6.45 27.52
CA GLU A 191 -27.92 5.14 27.84
C GLU A 191 -26.90 4.65 26.80
N CYS A 192 -26.76 5.35 25.66
CA CYS A 192 -26.07 4.79 24.49
C CYS A 192 -24.53 4.82 24.50
N SER A 193 -23.86 5.78 25.15
CA SER A 193 -22.39 5.75 25.30
C SER A 193 -21.89 6.69 26.40
N ASN A 194 -20.82 6.30 27.09
CA ASN A 194 -20.09 7.15 28.04
C ASN A 194 -19.21 8.22 27.36
N TYR A 195 -19.05 8.14 26.04
CA TYR A 195 -18.17 9.03 25.25
C TYR A 195 -18.94 10.20 24.60
N SER A 196 -20.27 10.20 24.67
CA SER A 196 -21.13 11.30 24.21
C SER A 196 -21.36 12.32 25.32
N PRO A 197 -21.28 13.65 25.06
CA PRO A 197 -21.49 14.67 26.08
C PRO A 197 -22.88 14.57 26.71
N ARG A 198 -22.94 14.55 28.04
CA ARG A 198 -24.21 14.68 28.77
C ARG A 198 -24.77 16.07 28.49
N ARG A 199 -25.84 16.19 27.70
CA ARG A 199 -26.61 17.44 27.67
C ARG A 199 -27.26 17.62 29.05
N ARG A 200 -26.92 18.71 29.73
CA ARG A 200 -27.71 19.22 30.86
C ARG A 200 -29.10 19.59 30.36
#